data_AF-A0A348S385-F1
#
_entry.id   AF-A0A348S385-F1
#
_cell.length_a   1.000
_cell.length_b   1.000
_cell.length_c   1.000
_cell.angle_alpha   90.00
_cell.angle_beta   90.00
_cell.angle_gamma   90.00
#
_symmetry.space_group_name_H-M   'P 1'
#
loop_
_entity.id
_entity.type
_entity.pdbx_description
1 polymer ?
#
loop_
_entity_poly.entity_id
_entity_poly.type
_entity_poly.pdbx_seq_one_letter_code
_entity_poly.pdbx_strand_id
1 'polypeptide(L)'
;MRYFLTLYILAIVTLVGVAGFRGSVSRKPPIEIFPDMDRQMKLRPQEPNRFFGNRRSSQPFVPGTIARGMPYKDIPVNTGRMTGSTNWIEISPVEITEALMERGHQRYDIHCT
;
A
#
# COMPACT_ATOMS: atom_id res chain seq x y z
N MET A 1 -45.08 -11.85 -37.40
CA MET A 1 -45.33 -12.02 -35.94
C MET A 1 -44.51 -13.13 -35.29
N ARG A 2 -44.44 -14.35 -35.85
CA ARG A 2 -43.65 -15.46 -35.25
C ARG A 2 -42.16 -15.13 -35.03
N TYR A 3 -41.47 -14.60 -36.05
CA TYR A 3 -40.04 -14.25 -35.95
C TYR A 3 -39.73 -13.08 -34.98
N PHE A 4 -40.67 -12.15 -34.86
CA PHE A 4 -40.53 -11.01 -33.94
C PHE A 4 -40.55 -11.48 -32.48
N LEU A 5 -41.48 -12.38 -32.15
CA LEU A 5 -41.58 -12.95 -30.80
C LEU A 5 -40.37 -13.83 -30.46
N THR A 6 -39.87 -14.63 -31.42
CA THR A 6 -38.67 -15.44 -31.17
C THR A 6 -37.44 -14.58 -30.94
N LEU A 7 -37.23 -13.52 -31.73
CA LEU A 7 -36.12 -12.59 -31.53
C LEU A 7 -36.23 -11.85 -30.18
N TYR A 8 -37.45 -11.46 -29.79
CA TYR A 8 -37.68 -10.80 -28.51
C TYR A 8 -37.35 -11.69 -27.31
N ILE A 9 -37.78 -12.96 -27.33
CA ILE A 9 -37.44 -13.93 -26.29
C ILE A 9 -35.92 -14.16 -26.22
N LEU A 10 -35.27 -14.29 -27.39
CA LEU A 10 -33.83 -14.48 -27.48
C LEU A 10 -33.06 -13.27 -26.92
N ALA A 11 -33.56 -12.05 -27.15
CA ALA A 11 -33.02 -10.83 -26.57
C ALA A 11 -33.16 -10.80 -25.02
N ILE A 12 -34.28 -11.28 -24.47
CA ILE A 12 -34.46 -11.36 -23.01
C ILE A 12 -33.50 -12.39 -22.40
N VAL A 13 -33.38 -13.58 -23.01
CA VAL A 13 -32.50 -14.64 -22.50
C VAL A 13 -31.04 -14.20 -22.52
N THR A 14 -30.61 -13.53 -23.59
CA THR A 14 -29.24 -12.98 -23.68
C THR A 14 -29.00 -11.88 -22.66
N LEU A 15 -29.96 -10.97 -22.44
CA LEU A 15 -29.86 -9.93 -21.41
C LEU A 15 -29.69 -10.53 -20.00
N VAL A 16 -30.53 -11.50 -19.63
CA VAL A 16 -30.45 -12.16 -18.31
C VAL A 16 -29.16 -12.94 -18.15
N GLY A 17 -28.68 -13.61 -19.21
CA GLY A 17 -27.41 -14.34 -19.19
C GLY A 17 -26.18 -13.44 -18.98
N VAL A 18 -26.18 -12.23 -19.55
CA VAL A 18 -25.06 -11.27 -19.44
C VAL A 18 -25.13 -10.45 -18.15
N ALA A 19 -26.31 -9.91 -17.80
CA ALA A 19 -26.48 -9.08 -16.61
C ALA A 19 -26.56 -9.89 -15.30
N GLY A 20 -26.85 -11.18 -15.40
CA GLY A 20 -27.04 -12.07 -14.26
C GLY A 20 -28.32 -11.74 -13.48
N PHE A 21 -28.54 -12.49 -12.40
CA PHE A 21 -29.65 -12.23 -11.48
C PHE A 21 -29.27 -11.16 -10.46
N ARG A 22 -30.23 -10.28 -10.16
CA ARG A 22 -30.09 -9.25 -9.13
C ARG A 22 -29.76 -9.90 -7.78
N GLY A 23 -28.71 -9.42 -7.11
CA GLY A 23 -28.26 -9.93 -5.81
C GLY A 23 -27.13 -10.97 -5.87
N SER A 24 -26.67 -11.34 -7.06
CA SER A 24 -25.48 -12.20 -7.20
C SER A 24 -24.19 -11.47 -6.82
N VAL A 25 -23.25 -12.20 -6.19
CA VAL A 25 -21.93 -11.66 -5.82
C VAL A 25 -21.01 -11.68 -7.04
N SER A 26 -20.50 -10.51 -7.43
CA SER A 26 -19.53 -10.36 -8.51
C SER A 26 -18.09 -10.49 -7.99
N ARG A 27 -17.24 -11.18 -8.76
CA ARG A 27 -15.76 -11.15 -8.55
C ARG A 27 -15.10 -9.91 -9.16
N LYS A 28 -15.79 -9.24 -10.07
CA LYS A 28 -15.32 -7.99 -10.68
C LYS A 28 -15.69 -6.82 -9.77
N PRO A 29 -14.92 -5.71 -9.81
CA PRO A 29 -15.27 -4.49 -9.11
C PRO A 29 -16.73 -4.05 -9.41
N PRO A 30 -17.38 -3.40 -8.43
CA PRO A 30 -18.73 -2.88 -8.62
C PRO A 30 -18.75 -1.84 -9.75
N ILE A 31 -19.91 -1.73 -10.40
CA ILE A 31 -20.11 -0.72 -11.44
C ILE A 31 -20.39 0.62 -10.75
N GLU A 32 -19.53 1.60 -10.96
CA GLU A 32 -19.68 2.97 -10.48
C GLU A 32 -20.42 3.79 -11.55
N ILE A 33 -21.64 4.25 -11.25
CA ILE A 33 -22.43 5.10 -12.17
C ILE A 33 -21.89 6.53 -12.17
N PHE A 34 -21.54 7.05 -11.00
CA PHE A 34 -20.98 8.38 -10.81
C PHE A 34 -19.67 8.28 -10.03
N PRO A 35 -18.54 8.05 -10.72
CA PRO A 35 -17.24 7.96 -10.06
C PRO A 35 -16.65 9.34 -9.78
N ASP A 36 -17.41 10.22 -9.13
CA ASP A 36 -16.98 11.59 -8.88
C ASP A 36 -15.96 11.63 -7.75
N MET A 37 -14.79 12.19 -8.03
CA MET A 37 -13.64 12.27 -7.13
C MET A 37 -13.11 10.95 -6.54
N ASP A 38 -13.56 9.78 -7.00
CA ASP A 38 -12.98 8.47 -6.61
C ASP A 38 -11.55 8.33 -7.15
N ARG A 39 -11.36 8.73 -8.41
CA ARG A 39 -10.07 8.76 -9.12
C ARG A 39 -9.71 10.20 -9.43
N GLN A 40 -8.91 10.80 -8.56
CA GLN A 40 -8.51 12.20 -8.66
C GLN A 40 -7.20 12.35 -9.43
N MET A 41 -7.01 13.51 -10.07
CA MET A 41 -5.74 13.88 -10.72
C MET A 41 -4.70 14.34 -9.70
N LYS A 42 -4.39 13.48 -8.72
CA LYS A 42 -3.31 13.69 -7.74
C LYS A 42 -2.64 12.36 -7.45
N LEU A 43 -1.33 12.38 -7.24
CA LEU A 43 -0.57 11.17 -6.94
C LEU A 43 -0.68 10.84 -5.45
N ARG A 44 -1.27 9.69 -5.12
CA ARG A 44 -1.26 9.12 -3.77
C ARG A 44 0.00 8.25 -3.55
N PRO A 45 0.40 8.00 -2.29
CA PRO A 45 1.43 7.03 -1.98
C PRO A 45 1.11 5.67 -2.58
N GLN A 46 2.11 5.01 -3.15
CA GLN A 46 1.99 3.68 -3.80
C GLN A 46 1.00 3.61 -4.98
N GLU A 47 0.68 4.74 -5.61
CA GLU A 47 -0.12 4.77 -6.83
C GLU A 47 0.74 4.50 -8.07
N PRO A 48 0.25 3.72 -9.06
CA PRO A 48 0.96 3.56 -10.32
C PRO A 48 1.01 4.88 -11.10
N ASN A 49 2.17 5.22 -11.66
CA ASN A 49 2.35 6.43 -12.46
C ASN A 49 3.01 6.10 -13.80
N ARG A 50 2.30 6.34 -14.92
CA ARG A 50 2.78 6.02 -16.27
C ARG A 50 3.89 6.94 -16.79
N PHE A 51 4.14 8.08 -16.13
CA PHE A 51 5.16 9.04 -16.54
C PHE A 51 6.58 8.49 -16.37
N PHE A 52 6.87 7.83 -15.26
CA PHE A 52 8.19 7.26 -14.98
C PHE A 52 8.32 5.85 -15.57
N GLY A 53 9.51 5.51 -16.08
CA GLY A 53 9.78 4.17 -16.64
C GLY A 53 9.56 3.02 -15.64
N ASN A 54 9.70 3.27 -14.33
CA ASN A 54 9.46 2.31 -13.26
C ASN A 54 7.98 2.19 -12.83
N ARG A 55 7.08 2.96 -13.44
CA ARG A 55 5.63 2.98 -13.19
C ARG A 55 5.19 3.34 -11.75
N ARG A 56 6.04 3.98 -10.94
CA ARG A 56 5.74 4.31 -9.52
C ARG A 56 5.50 5.80 -9.32
N SER A 57 4.53 6.18 -8.49
CA SER A 57 4.40 7.58 -8.04
C SER A 57 5.48 7.93 -7.01
N SER A 58 5.71 7.07 -6.03
CA SER A 58 6.71 7.25 -4.97
C SER A 58 8.11 6.87 -5.46
N GLN A 59 8.88 7.88 -5.87
CA GLN A 59 10.26 7.73 -6.33
C GLN A 59 11.25 7.63 -5.16
N PRO A 60 12.38 6.91 -5.32
CA PRO A 60 13.41 6.87 -4.31
C PRO A 60 14.08 8.24 -4.14
N PHE A 61 14.56 8.51 -2.94
CA PHE A 61 15.36 9.70 -2.67
C PHE A 61 16.72 9.63 -3.38
N VAL A 62 17.26 10.79 -3.74
CA VAL A 62 18.62 10.88 -4.26
C VAL A 62 19.60 10.45 -3.14
N PRO A 63 20.60 9.59 -3.42
CA PRO A 63 21.59 9.19 -2.42
C PRO A 63 22.25 10.39 -1.74
N GLY A 64 22.42 10.33 -0.42
CA GLY A 64 22.98 11.43 0.38
C GLY A 64 21.97 12.50 0.81
N THR A 65 20.70 12.40 0.41
CA THR A 65 19.65 13.32 0.90
C THR A 65 19.37 13.09 2.39
N ILE A 66 19.46 14.14 3.20
CA ILE A 66 19.09 14.12 4.63
C ILE A 66 17.78 14.89 4.81
N ALA A 67 16.73 14.21 5.24
CA ALA A 67 15.44 14.85 5.52
C ALA A 67 15.47 15.63 6.84
N ARG A 68 14.77 16.77 6.89
CA ARG A 68 14.61 17.54 8.12
C ARG A 68 13.90 16.69 9.19
N GLY A 69 14.47 16.62 10.39
CA GLY A 69 13.92 15.85 11.52
C GLY A 69 14.38 14.39 11.57
N MET A 70 15.09 13.89 10.55
CA MET A 70 15.67 12.55 10.59
C MET A 70 17.01 12.56 11.35
N PRO A 71 17.29 11.51 12.14
CA PRO A 71 18.61 11.31 12.72
C PRO A 71 19.64 11.12 11.61
N TYR A 72 20.67 11.97 11.58
CA TYR A 72 21.77 11.89 10.60
C TYR A 72 23.16 11.78 11.23
N LYS A 73 23.27 12.07 12.54
CA LYS A 73 24.55 12.06 13.24
C LYS A 73 24.99 10.62 13.53
N ASP A 74 26.29 10.39 13.40
CA ASP A 74 26.96 9.14 13.76
C ASP A 74 27.10 9.01 15.28
N ILE A 75 25.95 8.85 15.95
CA ILE A 75 25.85 8.59 17.39
C ILE A 75 25.36 7.16 17.65
N PRO A 76 25.68 6.56 18.80
CA PRO A 76 25.29 5.20 19.15
C PRO A 76 23.80 4.89 19.01
N VAL A 77 22.93 5.84 19.37
CA VAL A 77 21.46 5.67 19.30
C VAL A 77 20.96 5.43 17.86
N ASN A 78 21.62 6.02 16.86
CA ASN A 78 21.20 5.91 15.46
C ASN A 78 21.87 4.74 14.73
N THR A 79 23.12 4.43 15.08
CA THR A 79 23.99 3.55 14.29
C THR A 79 24.40 2.27 15.02
N GLY A 80 24.26 2.21 16.34
CA GLY A 80 24.80 1.13 17.18
C GLY A 80 26.33 1.14 17.35
N ARG A 81 27.03 2.14 16.79
CA ARG A 81 28.50 2.24 16.81
C ARG A 81 29.00 3.28 17.79
N MET A 82 30.21 3.07 18.31
CA MET A 82 30.91 4.10 19.08
C MET A 82 31.27 5.27 18.16
N THR A 83 31.03 6.50 18.63
CA THR A 83 31.34 7.72 17.86
C THR A 83 32.83 7.77 17.51
N GLY A 84 33.15 7.96 16.23
CA GLY A 84 34.53 8.05 15.75
C GLY A 84 35.30 6.72 15.67
N SER A 85 34.63 5.58 15.88
CA SER A 85 35.21 4.25 15.75
C SER A 85 34.31 3.34 14.89
N THR A 86 34.87 2.24 14.40
CA THR A 86 34.11 1.16 13.74
C THR A 86 33.57 0.12 14.73
N ASN A 87 33.90 0.27 16.01
CA ASN A 87 33.48 -0.67 17.06
C ASN A 87 31.99 -0.51 17.42
N TRP A 88 31.36 -1.61 17.79
CA TRP A 88 29.99 -1.66 18.29
C TRP A 88 29.93 -1.27 19.76
N ILE A 89 28.82 -0.68 20.19
CA ILE A 89 28.56 -0.45 21.61
C ILE A 89 28.22 -1.77 22.33
N GLU A 90 28.60 -1.88 23.59
CA GLU A 90 28.33 -3.07 24.43
C GLU A 90 27.00 -2.95 25.18
N ILE A 91 26.55 -1.73 25.46
CA ILE A 91 25.36 -1.44 26.26
C ILE A 91 24.37 -0.63 25.42
N SER A 92 23.07 -0.91 25.59
CA SER A 92 22.00 -0.13 24.97
C SER A 92 22.15 1.36 25.32
N PRO A 93 22.12 2.28 24.33
CA PRO A 93 22.23 3.71 24.56
C PRO A 93 20.89 4.34 24.98
N VAL A 94 19.82 3.55 24.99
CA VAL A 94 18.47 3.92 25.42
C VAL A 94 18.16 3.21 26.74
N GLU A 95 17.49 3.93 27.64
CA GLU A 95 17.03 3.39 28.92
C GLU A 95 16.04 2.24 28.70
N ILE A 96 16.31 1.11 29.36
CA ILE A 96 15.49 -0.09 29.26
C ILE A 96 14.42 -0.04 30.34
N THR A 97 13.25 0.45 29.97
CA THR A 97 12.04 0.46 30.82
C THR A 97 11.16 -0.76 30.53
N GLU A 98 10.27 -1.12 31.46
CA GLU A 98 9.31 -2.22 31.27
C GLU A 98 8.44 -2.00 30.01
N ALA A 99 7.96 -0.78 29.80
CA ALA A 99 7.18 -0.41 28.62
C ALA A 99 7.99 -0.58 27.31
N LEU A 100 9.30 -0.30 27.32
CA LEU A 100 10.16 -0.53 26.16
C LEU A 100 10.34 -2.03 25.87
N MET A 101 10.48 -2.84 26.92
CA MET A 101 10.62 -4.29 26.81
C MET A 101 9.35 -4.94 26.25
N GLU A 102 8.17 -4.54 26.73
CA GLU A 102 6.88 -5.04 26.23
C GLU A 102 6.70 -4.70 24.74
N ARG A 103 7.00 -3.45 24.35
CA ARG A 103 7.00 -3.05 22.94
C ARG A 103 8.03 -3.83 22.14
N GLY A 104 9.20 -4.11 22.71
CA GLY A 104 10.26 -4.91 22.10
C GLY A 104 9.79 -6.33 21.77
N HIS A 105 9.15 -7.00 22.72
CA HIS A 105 8.54 -8.32 22.53
C HIS A 105 7.52 -8.29 21.38
N GLN A 106 6.59 -7.34 21.40
CA GLN A 106 5.61 -7.20 20.33
C GLN A 106 6.26 -7.03 18.94
N ARG A 107 7.32 -6.22 18.85
CA ARG A 107 8.00 -6.00 17.56
C ARG A 107 8.78 -7.23 17.10
N TYR A 108 9.34 -7.99 18.02
CA TYR A 108 10.02 -9.24 17.73
C TYR A 108 9.03 -10.27 17.15
N ASP A 109 7.86 -10.42 17.75
CA ASP A 109 6.83 -11.35 17.26
C ASP A 109 6.25 -10.97 15.88
N ILE A 110 6.29 -9.68 15.52
CA ILE A 110 5.78 -9.22 14.22
C ILE A 110 6.82 -9.42 13.11
N HIS A 111 8.11 -9.27 13.42
CA HIS A 111 9.16 -9.12 12.39
C HIS A 111 10.26 -10.19 12.42
N CYS A 112 10.49 -10.87 13.54
CA CYS A 112 11.67 -11.70 13.78
C CYS A 112 11.39 -13.18 14.10
N THR A 113 10.21 -13.51 14.65
CA THR A 113 9.76 -14.90 14.82
C THR A 113 9.27 -15.49 13.52
#